data_AF-A0A3A8YIY1-F1
#
_entry.id   AF-A0A3A8YIY1-F1
#
_cell.length_a   1.000
_cell.length_b   1.000
_cell.length_c   1.000
_cell.angle_alpha   90.00
_cell.angle_beta   90.00
_cell.angle_gamma   90.00
#
_symmetry.space_group_name_H-M   'P 1'
#
loop_
_entity.id
_entity.type
_entity.pdbx_description
1 polymer ?
#
loop_
_entity_poly.entity_id
_entity_poly.type
_entity_poly.pdbx_seq_one_letter_code
_entity_poly.pdbx_strand_id
1 'polypeptide(L)'
;MEKEILQKYSDAVARIKSLRGTIGKLDGRIAKLEHTDYGFVGDTVTKGKRGRKPLGTAKVTGFPVPEYEETKYQLKLRKEILHRQEEGLLHLTNEVEEYIASVSDIEMQNILTLYYIEDMTWVQVAHRMNELYEKKAYTESSCRQKHDRFIEKT
;
A
#
# COMPACT_ATOMS: atom_id res chain seq x y z
N MET A 1 14.13 24.10 3.11
CA MET A 1 13.86 23.33 1.88
C MET A 1 14.20 21.86 2.09
N GLU A 2 15.39 21.53 2.59
CA GLU A 2 15.87 20.15 2.77
C GLU A 2 14.99 19.26 3.65
N LYS A 3 14.57 19.71 4.84
CA LYS A 3 13.65 18.94 5.71
C LYS A 3 12.28 18.64 5.09
N GLU A 4 11.84 19.45 4.13
CA GLU A 4 10.56 19.22 3.47
C GLU A 4 10.63 18.02 2.53
N ILE A 5 11.81 17.66 2.02
CA ILE A 5 11.96 16.56 1.06
C ILE A 5 11.71 15.22 1.76
N LEU A 6 12.33 15.00 2.93
CA LEU A 6 12.12 13.79 3.74
C LEU A 6 10.67 13.64 4.20
N GLN A 7 10.02 14.75 4.60
CA GLN A 7 8.61 14.74 4.98
C GLN A 7 7.71 14.42 3.78
N LYS A 8 7.91 15.09 2.64
CA LYS A 8 7.17 14.82 1.39
C LYS A 8 7.32 13.36 0.97
N TYR A 9 8.52 12.79 1.09
CA TYR A 9 8.78 11.38 0.79
C TYR A 9 7.99 10.45 1.72
N SER A 10 8.06 10.67 3.03
CA SER A 10 7.32 9.87 4.01
C SER A 10 5.80 9.91 3.74
N ASP A 11 5.26 11.09 3.45
CA ASP A 11 3.85 11.28 3.12
C ASP A 11 3.48 10.56 1.80
N ALA A 12 4.33 10.61 0.79
CA ALA A 12 4.13 9.93 -0.49
C ALA A 12 4.11 8.40 -0.33
N VAL A 13 5.06 7.84 0.44
CA VAL A 13 5.12 6.40 0.75
C VAL A 13 3.86 5.98 1.50
N ALA A 14 3.46 6.71 2.54
CA ALA A 14 2.25 6.43 3.31
C ALA A 14 0.98 6.49 2.44
N ARG A 15 0.92 7.47 1.52
CA ARG A 15 -0.18 7.62 0.57
C ARG A 15 -0.29 6.43 -0.38
N ILE A 16 0.83 6.00 -0.96
CA ILE A 16 0.88 4.83 -1.86
C ILE A 16 0.46 3.56 -1.12
N LYS A 17 0.96 3.34 0.11
CA LYS A 17 0.58 2.19 0.94
C LYS A 17 -0.92 2.15 1.21
N SER A 18 -1.53 3.28 1.56
CA SER A 18 -2.98 3.41 1.74
C SER A 18 -3.77 3.15 0.46
N LEU A 19 -3.28 3.65 -0.68
CA LEU A 19 -3.91 3.45 -1.99
C LEU A 19 -3.87 1.98 -2.42
N ARG A 20 -2.73 1.29 -2.25
CA ARG A 20 -2.60 -0.16 -2.48
C ARG A 20 -3.60 -0.95 -1.63
N GLY A 21 -3.75 -0.58 -0.35
CA GLY A 21 -4.77 -1.18 0.53
C GLY A 21 -6.20 -0.96 0.03
N THR A 22 -6.50 0.21 -0.54
CA THR A 22 -7.82 0.51 -1.12
C THR A 22 -8.07 -0.31 -2.39
N ILE A 23 -7.07 -0.44 -3.25
CA ILE A 23 -7.12 -1.29 -4.45
C ILE A 23 -7.37 -2.76 -4.04
N GLY A 24 -6.66 -3.27 -3.04
CA GLY A 24 -6.86 -4.63 -2.54
C GLY A 24 -8.29 -4.88 -2.02
N LYS A 25 -8.92 -3.87 -1.39
CA LYS A 25 -10.33 -3.96 -0.97
C LYS A 25 -11.29 -4.01 -2.17
N LEU A 26 -11.02 -3.24 -3.23
CA LEU A 26 -11.82 -3.25 -4.46
C LEU A 26 -11.68 -4.59 -5.21
N ASP A 27 -10.45 -5.09 -5.37
CA ASP A 27 -10.17 -6.41 -5.95
C ASP A 27 -10.88 -7.50 -5.12
N GLY A 28 -10.80 -7.43 -3.79
CA GLY A 28 -11.52 -8.35 -2.90
C GLY A 28 -13.05 -8.26 -3.01
N ARG A 29 -13.62 -7.06 -3.26
CA ARG A 29 -15.06 -6.90 -3.50
C ARG A 29 -15.48 -7.52 -4.83
N ILE A 30 -14.69 -7.31 -5.89
CA ILE A 30 -14.92 -7.95 -7.20
C ILE A 30 -14.87 -9.47 -7.07
N ALA A 31 -13.87 -10.01 -6.38
CA ALA A 31 -13.76 -11.45 -6.15
C ALA A 31 -14.97 -12.01 -5.38
N LYS A 32 -15.51 -11.28 -4.39
CA LYS A 32 -16.75 -11.66 -3.71
C LYS A 32 -17.96 -11.67 -4.65
N LEU A 33 -18.08 -10.68 -5.53
CA LEU A 33 -19.15 -10.62 -6.51
C LEU A 33 -19.05 -11.79 -7.52
N GLU A 34 -17.85 -12.11 -8.00
CA GLU A 34 -17.64 -13.14 -9.03
C GLU A 34 -17.69 -14.58 -8.52
N HIS A 35 -17.24 -14.83 -7.29
CA HIS A 35 -16.92 -16.18 -6.81
C HIS A 35 -17.68 -16.62 -5.56
N THR A 36 -18.54 -15.77 -5.01
CA THR A 36 -19.34 -16.13 -3.83
C THR A 36 -20.82 -15.93 -4.10
N ASP A 37 -21.65 -16.61 -3.31
CA ASP A 37 -23.11 -16.52 -3.34
C ASP A 37 -23.62 -15.09 -3.01
N TYR A 38 -22.74 -14.16 -2.63
CA TYR A 38 -23.05 -12.74 -2.49
C TYR A 38 -23.40 -12.08 -3.83
N GLY A 39 -22.67 -12.40 -4.90
CA GLY A 39 -22.89 -11.80 -6.21
C GLY A 39 -23.55 -12.75 -7.21
N PHE A 40 -23.23 -14.05 -7.17
CA PHE A 40 -23.82 -15.02 -8.08
C PHE A 40 -24.86 -15.87 -7.34
N VAL A 41 -26.15 -15.59 -7.56
CA VAL A 41 -27.25 -16.34 -6.95
C VAL A 41 -27.93 -17.17 -8.03
N GLY A 42 -28.12 -18.47 -7.80
CA GLY A 42 -28.82 -19.35 -8.74
C GLY A 42 -29.94 -20.11 -8.06
N ASP A 43 -31.12 -20.14 -8.69
CA ASP A 43 -32.25 -20.97 -8.26
C ASP A 43 -32.74 -21.85 -9.41
N THR A 44 -33.36 -22.99 -9.09
CA THR A 44 -33.92 -23.93 -10.07
C THR A 44 -35.44 -23.91 -10.00
N VAL A 45 -36.06 -23.31 -11.01
CA VAL A 45 -37.52 -23.18 -11.09
C VAL A 45 -38.12 -24.26 -11.99
N THR A 46 -39.36 -24.67 -11.71
CA THR A 46 -40.08 -25.65 -12.54
C THR A 46 -40.78 -24.94 -13.71
N LYS A 47 -40.60 -25.43 -14.95
CA LYS A 47 -41.14 -24.87 -16.21
C LYS A 47 -42.67 -25.08 -16.39
N GLY A 48 -43.40 -25.31 -15.30
CA GLY A 48 -44.83 -25.70 -15.30
C GLY A 48 -45.05 -27.21 -15.10
N LYS A 49 -46.32 -27.63 -15.06
CA LYS A 49 -46.75 -29.02 -14.82
C LYS A 49 -47.79 -29.46 -15.87
N ARG A 50 -47.76 -30.74 -16.28
CA ARG A 50 -48.84 -31.40 -17.03
C ARG A 50 -49.47 -32.46 -16.12
N GLY A 51 -50.64 -32.17 -15.58
CA GLY A 51 -51.23 -32.95 -14.48
C GLY A 51 -50.34 -32.89 -13.23
N ARG A 52 -50.02 -34.05 -12.63
CA ARG A 52 -49.10 -34.13 -11.46
C ARG A 52 -47.61 -34.09 -11.82
N LYS A 53 -47.23 -34.21 -13.11
CA LYS A 53 -45.83 -34.28 -13.54
C LYS A 53 -45.26 -32.90 -13.93
N PRO A 54 -44.10 -32.48 -13.40
CA PRO A 54 -43.36 -31.32 -13.88
C PRO A 54 -42.97 -31.46 -15.36
N LEU A 55 -43.03 -30.35 -16.11
CA LEU A 55 -42.63 -30.28 -17.52
C LEU A 55 -41.11 -30.17 -17.69
N GLY A 56 -40.38 -29.89 -16.61
CA GLY A 56 -38.93 -29.76 -16.58
C GLY A 56 -38.50 -28.67 -15.61
N THR A 57 -37.20 -28.47 -15.46
CA THR A 57 -36.62 -27.40 -14.64
C THR A 57 -35.81 -26.42 -15.49
N ALA A 58 -35.70 -25.19 -15.02
CA ALA A 58 -34.84 -24.14 -15.55
C ALA A 58 -33.97 -23.60 -14.42
N LYS A 59 -32.69 -23.35 -14.69
CA LYS A 59 -31.82 -22.63 -13.76
C LYS A 59 -31.92 -21.14 -14.08
N VAL A 60 -32.27 -20.32 -13.09
CA VAL A 60 -32.30 -18.87 -13.15
C VAL A 60 -31.16 -18.36 -12.30
N THR A 61 -30.36 -17.43 -12.83
CA THR A 61 -29.23 -16.84 -12.12
C THR A 61 -29.36 -15.33 -12.06
N GLY A 62 -29.05 -14.74 -10.91
CA GLY A 62 -28.95 -13.30 -10.70
C GLY A 62 -27.49 -12.89 -10.44
N PHE A 63 -27.12 -11.73 -10.98
CA PHE A 63 -25.82 -11.10 -10.75
C PHE A 63 -25.98 -9.57 -10.71
N PRO A 64 -25.38 -8.87 -9.72
CA PRO A 64 -25.50 -7.43 -9.59
C PRO A 64 -24.56 -6.70 -10.57
N VAL A 65 -24.91 -6.72 -11.86
CA VAL A 65 -24.14 -6.08 -12.94
C VAL A 65 -23.77 -4.62 -12.63
N PRO A 66 -24.69 -3.75 -12.16
CA PRO A 66 -24.35 -2.34 -11.92
C PRO A 66 -23.27 -2.14 -10.84
N GLU A 67 -23.35 -2.88 -9.72
CA GLU A 67 -22.35 -2.80 -8.65
C GLU A 67 -20.99 -3.29 -9.13
N TYR A 68 -21.00 -4.37 -9.92
CA TYR A 68 -19.81 -4.96 -10.48
C TYR A 68 -19.08 -4.00 -11.44
N GLU A 69 -19.81 -3.40 -12.38
CA GLU A 69 -19.25 -2.46 -13.36
C GLU A 69 -18.69 -1.21 -12.67
N GLU A 70 -19.42 -0.64 -11.72
CA GLU A 70 -18.94 0.51 -10.95
C GLU A 70 -17.67 0.16 -10.17
N THR A 71 -17.64 -0.99 -9.49
CA THR A 71 -16.47 -1.43 -8.72
C THR A 71 -15.25 -1.63 -9.63
N LYS A 72 -15.44 -2.22 -10.82
CA LYS A 72 -14.37 -2.37 -11.83
C LYS A 72 -13.88 -1.04 -12.37
N TYR A 73 -14.78 -0.10 -12.62
CA TYR A 73 -14.42 1.25 -13.08
C TYR A 73 -13.56 1.97 -12.02
N GLN A 74 -14.00 1.97 -10.76
CA GLN A 74 -13.24 2.55 -9.66
C GLN A 74 -11.87 1.89 -9.50
N LEU A 75 -11.80 0.56 -9.60
CA LEU A 75 -10.54 -0.17 -9.55
C LEU A 75 -9.56 0.30 -10.64
N LYS A 76 -10.04 0.45 -11.89
CA LYS A 76 -9.23 0.92 -13.01
C LYS A 76 -8.66 2.32 -12.73
N LEU A 77 -9.52 3.27 -12.34
CA LEU A 77 -9.09 4.63 -12.00
C LEU A 77 -8.05 4.66 -10.89
N ARG A 78 -8.23 3.84 -9.84
CA ARG A 78 -7.29 3.79 -8.71
C ARG A 78 -5.95 3.20 -9.11
N LYS A 79 -5.92 2.20 -10.00
CA LYS A 79 -4.68 1.63 -10.55
C LYS A 79 -3.92 2.65 -11.40
N GLU A 80 -4.62 3.45 -12.21
CA GLU A 80 -4.00 4.56 -12.97
C GLU A 80 -3.43 5.66 -12.07
N ILE A 81 -4.11 5.99 -10.97
CA ILE A 81 -3.57 6.93 -9.97
C ILE A 81 -2.35 6.34 -9.28
N LEU A 82 -2.40 5.06 -8.88
CA LEU A 82 -1.28 4.39 -8.23
C LEU A 82 -0.04 4.43 -9.11
N HIS A 83 -0.18 4.10 -10.39
CA HIS A 83 0.92 4.09 -11.34
C HIS A 83 1.62 5.47 -11.42
N ARG A 84 0.85 6.55 -11.60
CA ARG A 84 1.40 7.92 -11.62
C ARG A 84 2.09 8.31 -10.31
N GLN A 85 1.54 7.86 -9.17
CA GLN A 85 2.16 8.15 -7.87
C GLN A 85 3.45 7.36 -7.66
N GLU A 86 3.51 6.11 -8.12
CA GLU A 86 4.73 5.29 -8.07
C GLU A 86 5.84 5.88 -8.95
N GLU A 87 5.51 6.40 -10.13
CA GLU A 87 6.45 7.16 -10.96
C GLU A 87 6.96 8.41 -10.25
N GLY A 88 6.06 9.19 -9.63
CA GLY A 88 6.45 10.35 -8.84
C GLY A 88 7.32 10.01 -7.62
N LEU A 89 7.04 8.88 -6.96
CA LEU A 89 7.84 8.40 -5.83
C LEU A 89 9.26 8.04 -6.26
N LEU A 90 9.45 7.48 -7.47
CA LEU A 90 10.78 7.16 -7.99
C LEU A 90 11.66 8.43 -8.09
N HIS A 91 11.10 9.51 -8.65
CA HIS A 91 11.80 10.79 -8.71
C HIS A 91 12.14 11.34 -7.32
N LEU A 92 11.17 11.29 -6.41
CA LEU A 92 11.36 11.77 -5.04
C LEU A 92 12.36 10.91 -4.26
N THR A 93 12.46 9.62 -4.58
CA THR A 93 13.47 8.71 -3.99
C THR A 93 14.88 9.18 -4.37
N ASN A 94 15.10 9.51 -5.64
CA ASN A 94 16.39 10.03 -6.09
C ASN A 94 16.73 11.36 -5.38
N GLU A 95 15.77 12.28 -5.24
CA GLU A 95 15.99 13.54 -4.51
C GLU A 95 16.35 13.30 -3.03
N VAL A 96 15.72 12.31 -2.39
CA VAL A 96 16.04 11.93 -1.00
C VAL A 96 17.43 11.31 -0.92
N GLU A 97 17.82 10.43 -1.84
CA GLU A 97 19.15 9.82 -1.85
C GLU A 97 20.25 10.86 -2.08
N GLU A 98 20.04 11.80 -3.00
CA GLU A 98 20.94 12.95 -3.22
C GLU A 98 21.04 13.84 -1.98
N TYR A 99 19.90 14.12 -1.34
CA TYR A 99 19.88 14.86 -0.08
C TYR A 99 20.67 14.15 1.02
N ILE A 100 20.43 12.85 1.23
CA ILE A 100 21.15 12.06 2.22
C ILE A 100 22.64 12.05 1.92
N ALA A 101 23.04 11.87 0.66
CA ALA A 101 24.45 11.93 0.25
C ALA A 101 25.11 13.30 0.51
N SER A 102 24.34 14.39 0.50
CA SER A 102 24.84 15.73 0.80
C SER A 102 25.12 15.98 2.29
N VAL A 103 24.56 15.16 3.19
CA VAL A 103 24.77 15.28 4.64
C VAL A 103 26.22 14.99 4.98
N SER A 104 26.91 15.87 5.70
CA SER A 104 28.34 15.70 5.98
C SER A 104 28.68 14.56 6.96
N ASP A 105 27.77 14.25 7.89
CA ASP A 105 27.97 13.21 8.91
C ASP A 105 27.53 11.84 8.38
N ILE A 106 28.51 10.97 8.10
CA ILE A 106 28.30 9.60 7.63
C ILE A 106 27.44 8.78 8.61
N GLU A 107 27.55 9.03 9.91
CA GLU A 107 26.71 8.35 10.91
C GLU A 107 25.24 8.71 10.72
N MET A 108 24.96 9.98 10.43
CA MET A 108 23.60 10.44 10.13
C MET A 108 23.12 9.98 8.75
N GLN A 109 23.99 9.93 7.74
CA GLN A 109 23.64 9.35 6.44
C GLN A 109 23.09 7.93 6.60
N ASN A 110 23.81 7.08 7.35
CA ASN A 110 23.39 5.71 7.62
C ASN A 110 22.04 5.65 8.34
N ILE A 111 21.82 6.48 9.37
CA ILE A 111 20.54 6.52 10.08
C ILE A 111 19.39 6.90 9.13
N LEU A 112 19.60 7.92 8.29
CA LEU A 112 18.58 8.40 7.34
C LEU A 112 18.27 7.35 6.26
N THR A 113 19.29 6.72 5.69
CA THR A 113 19.12 5.66 4.68
C THR A 113 18.34 4.48 5.26
N LEU A 114 18.74 3.98 6.43
CA LEU A 114 18.06 2.84 7.06
C LEU A 114 16.59 3.18 7.37
N TYR A 115 16.30 4.39 7.84
CA TYR A 115 14.95 4.77 8.22
C TYR A 115 14.06 5.10 7.02
N TYR A 116 14.51 5.96 6.10
CA TYR A 116 13.69 6.44 4.99
C TYR A 116 13.72 5.53 3.76
N ILE A 117 14.91 5.07 3.34
CA ILE A 117 15.05 4.29 2.10
C ILE A 117 14.75 2.81 2.35
N GLU A 118 15.27 2.24 3.45
CA GLU A 118 15.07 0.83 3.78
C GLU A 118 13.77 0.55 4.58
N ASP A 119 12.95 1.58 4.87
CA ASP A 119 11.68 1.49 5.61
C ASP A 119 11.81 0.72 6.96
N MET A 120 12.95 0.86 7.63
CA MET A 120 13.21 0.16 8.90
C MET A 120 12.59 0.89 10.09
N THR A 121 12.08 0.10 11.04
CA THR A 121 11.70 0.62 12.36
C THR A 121 12.93 1.10 13.14
N TRP A 122 12.77 2.04 14.06
CA TRP A 122 13.88 2.53 14.89
C TRP A 122 14.62 1.42 15.66
N VAL A 123 13.92 0.34 16.02
CA VAL A 123 14.52 -0.85 16.64
C VAL A 123 15.47 -1.54 15.66
N GLN A 124 15.02 -1.78 14.42
CA GLN A 124 15.85 -2.37 13.36
C GLN A 124 17.03 -1.46 12.98
N VAL A 125 16.79 -0.14 12.87
CA VAL A 125 17.85 0.86 12.65
C VAL A 125 18.92 0.74 13.73
N ALA A 126 18.54 0.68 15.01
CA ALA A 126 19.49 0.55 16.11
C ALA A 126 20.31 -0.76 16.02
N HIS A 127 19.67 -1.89 15.72
CA HIS A 127 20.38 -3.15 15.51
C HIS A 127 21.39 -3.04 14.37
N ARG A 128 20.97 -2.50 13.22
CA ARG A 128 21.85 -2.36 12.04
C ARG A 128 23.00 -1.38 12.30
N MET A 129 22.75 -0.30 13.03
CA MET A 129 23.81 0.62 13.45
C MET A 129 24.82 -0.03 14.40
N ASN A 130 24.39 -0.89 15.32
CA ASN A 130 25.31 -1.65 16.18
C ASN A 130 26.16 -2.65 15.38
N GLU A 131 25.63 -3.23 14.30
CA GLU A 131 26.41 -4.09 13.40
C GLU A 131 27.46 -3.31 12.61
N LEU A 132 27.15 -2.07 12.19
CA LEU A 132 28.07 -1.20 11.45
C LEU A 132 29.15 -0.57 12.34
N TYR A 133 28.83 -0.32 13.62
CA TYR A 133 29.68 0.42 14.55
C TYR A 133 29.94 -0.38 15.82
N GLU A 134 31.05 -1.12 15.86
CA GLU A 134 31.40 -1.98 17.00
C GLU A 134 31.69 -1.24 18.31
N LYS A 135 32.07 0.04 18.24
CA LYS A 135 32.55 0.82 19.40
C LYS A 135 31.47 1.63 20.11
N LYS A 136 30.30 1.83 19.48
CA LYS A 136 29.22 2.69 19.97
C LYS A 136 27.97 1.85 20.14
N ALA A 137 27.31 1.97 21.29
CA ALA A 137 26.01 1.35 21.52
C ALA A 137 24.90 2.25 20.98
N TYR A 138 24.08 1.71 20.09
CA TYR A 138 22.88 2.33 19.56
C TYR A 138 21.63 1.69 20.17
N THR A 139 20.72 2.54 20.63
CA THR A 139 19.37 2.16 21.03
C THR A 139 18.37 2.86 20.11
N GLU A 140 17.15 2.33 20.04
CA GLU A 140 16.03 2.95 19.32
C GLU A 140 15.92 4.45 19.64
N SER A 141 15.92 4.78 20.94
CA SER A 141 15.80 6.15 21.43
C SER A 141 17.00 7.03 21.05
N SER A 142 18.21 6.47 21.06
CA SER A 142 19.43 7.19 20.68
C SER A 142 19.41 7.56 19.20
N CYS A 143 19.09 6.60 18.32
CA CYS A 143 18.96 6.82 16.88
C CYS A 143 17.89 7.87 16.57
N ARG A 144 16.69 7.72 17.15
CA ARG A 144 15.59 8.66 16.96
C ARG A 144 15.94 10.07 17.45
N GLN A 145 16.53 10.21 18.63
CA GLN A 145 16.90 11.53 19.13
C GLN A 145 17.99 12.21 18.29
N LYS A 146 18.93 11.44 17.72
CA LYS A 146 19.94 11.98 16.79
C LYS A 146 19.28 12.50 15.52
N HIS A 147 18.37 11.70 14.96
CA HIS A 147 17.53 12.10 13.85
C HIS A 147 16.74 13.38 14.14
N ASP A 148 15.97 13.41 15.22
CA ASP A 148 15.10 14.55 15.53
C ASP A 148 15.92 15.84 15.71
N ARG A 149 17.05 15.76 16.41
CA ARG A 149 17.98 16.91 16.55
C ARG A 149 18.59 17.34 15.23
N PHE A 150 18.84 16.42 14.31
CA PHE A 150 19.38 16.73 12.99
C PHE A 150 18.33 17.49 12.16
N ILE A 151 17.08 17.02 12.15
CA ILE A 151 15.97 17.67 11.45
C ILE A 151 15.64 19.04 12.05
N GLU A 152 15.72 19.21 13.38
CA GLU A 152 15.49 20.49 14.06
C GLU A 152 16.56 21.54 13.76
N LYS A 153 17.81 21.12 13.55
CA LYS A 153 18.94 22.01 13.25
C LYS A 153 19.02 22.47 11.80
N THR A 154 18.24 21.85 10.91
CA THR A 154 18.23 22.07 9.46
C THR A 154 17.00 22.89 9.02
#